data_AF-A0A3M0G8P1-F1
#
_entry.id   AF-A0A3M0G8P1-F1
#
_cell.length_a   1.000
_cell.length_b   1.000
_cell.length_c   1.000
_cell.angle_alpha   90.00
_cell.angle_beta   90.00
_cell.angle_gamma   90.00
#
_symmetry.space_group_name_H-M   'P 1'
#
loop_
_entity.id
_entity.type
_entity.pdbx_description
1 polymer ?
#
loop_
_entity_poly.entity_id
_entity_poly.type
_entity_poly.pdbx_seq_one_letter_code
_entity_poly.pdbx_strand_id
1 'polypeptide(L)'
;MIDDVAPQAADFISSRREAVARTAAQELRQASMTELPALTHRLAGKLGVFGYESAGDAARRLMLDLQDGVDESQVPGRVADIVALLDADLREVS
;
A
#
# COMPACT_ATOMS: atom_id res chain seq x y z
N MET A 1 -38.24 -5.09 6.39
CA MET A 1 -37.44 -4.88 5.17
C MET A 1 -36.18 -4.13 5.59
N ILE A 2 -35.23 -4.85 6.18
CA ILE A 2 -33.92 -4.33 6.59
C ILE A 2 -32.90 -5.39 6.20
N ASP A 3 -32.72 -5.61 4.89
CA ASP A 3 -31.76 -6.60 4.38
C ASP A 3 -30.89 -6.07 3.22
N ASP A 4 -31.03 -4.80 2.82
CA ASP A 4 -30.42 -4.27 1.59
C ASP A 4 -29.22 -3.32 1.80
N VAL A 5 -28.84 -3.03 3.05
CA VAL A 5 -27.74 -2.09 3.36
C VAL A 5 -26.37 -2.79 3.38
N ALA A 6 -26.34 -4.08 3.71
CA ALA A 6 -25.10 -4.85 3.83
C ALA A 6 -24.30 -5.00 2.52
N PRO A 7 -24.92 -5.29 1.35
CA PRO A 7 -24.17 -5.43 0.10
C PRO A 7 -23.61 -4.09 -0.39
N GLN A 8 -24.39 -3.01 -0.28
CA GLN A 8 -23.95 -1.66 -0.70
C GLN A 8 -22.78 -1.15 0.15
N ALA A 9 -22.76 -1.48 1.44
CA ALA A 9 -21.64 -1.15 2.33
C ALA A 9 -20.38 -1.97 1.98
N ALA A 10 -20.53 -3.25 1.65
CA ALA A 10 -19.43 -4.11 1.24
C ALA A 10 -18.79 -3.63 -0.08
N ASP A 11 -19.61 -3.30 -1.09
CA ASP A 11 -19.15 -2.76 -2.38
C ASP A 11 -18.45 -1.41 -2.21
N PHE A 12 -18.98 -0.55 -1.33
CA PHE A 12 -18.35 0.73 -1.02
C PHE A 12 -16.98 0.54 -0.33
N ILE A 13 -16.87 -0.37 0.64
CA ILE A 13 -15.59 -0.65 1.30
C ILE A 13 -14.60 -1.25 0.31
N SER A 14 -15.04 -2.17 -0.54
CA SER A 14 -14.20 -2.80 -1.57
C SER A 14 -13.63 -1.76 -2.53
N SER A 15 -14.48 -0.92 -3.12
CA SER A 15 -14.05 0.14 -4.04
C SER A 15 -13.07 1.14 -3.40
N ARG A 16 -13.25 1.45 -2.11
CA ARG A 16 -12.32 2.31 -1.37
C ARG A 16 -10.98 1.63 -1.12
N ARG A 17 -10.98 0.35 -0.74
CA ARG A 17 -9.74 -0.44 -0.59
C ARG A 17 -8.98 -0.46 -1.91
N GLU A 18 -9.63 -0.81 -3.01
CA GLU A 18 -9.00 -0.82 -4.33
C GLU A 18 -8.40 0.54 -4.72
N ALA A 19 -9.14 1.63 -4.51
CA ALA A 19 -8.63 2.97 -4.78
C ALA A 19 -7.38 3.27 -3.95
N VAL A 20 -7.34 2.87 -2.67
CA VAL A 20 -6.16 3.03 -1.82
C VAL A 20 -4.97 2.25 -2.36
N ALA A 21 -5.14 0.98 -2.73
CA ALA A 21 -4.05 0.16 -3.27
C ALA A 21 -3.52 0.71 -4.60
N ARG A 22 -4.41 1.07 -5.53
CA ARG A 22 -4.03 1.67 -6.83
C ARG A 22 -3.25 2.97 -6.66
N THR A 23 -3.75 3.88 -5.81
CA THR A 23 -3.05 5.14 -5.53
C THR A 23 -1.70 4.90 -4.86
N ALA A 24 -1.62 4.02 -3.87
CA ALA A 24 -0.37 3.71 -3.19
C ALA A 24 0.68 3.14 -4.15
N ALA A 25 0.28 2.21 -5.02
CA ALA A 25 1.17 1.63 -6.03
C ALA A 25 1.64 2.68 -7.05
N GLN A 26 0.76 3.59 -7.46
CA GLN A 26 1.13 4.69 -8.36
C GLN A 26 2.11 5.67 -7.70
N GLU A 27 1.83 6.10 -6.47
CA GLU A 27 2.71 7.01 -5.72
C GLU A 27 4.10 6.39 -5.51
N LEU A 28 4.18 5.09 -5.17
CA LEU A 28 5.44 4.38 -5.02
C LEU A 28 6.25 4.30 -6.32
N ARG A 29 5.60 4.06 -7.47
CA ARG A 29 6.26 4.00 -8.77
C ARG A 29 6.81 5.36 -9.24
N GLN A 30 6.25 6.46 -8.73
CA GLN A 30 6.59 7.83 -9.13
C GLN A 30 7.47 8.55 -8.12
N ALA A 31 7.59 8.03 -6.89
CA ALA A 31 8.35 8.65 -5.82
C ALA A 31 9.84 8.70 -6.13
N SER A 32 10.43 9.86 -5.87
CA SER A 32 11.87 10.03 -5.83
C SER A 32 12.46 9.52 -4.51
N MET A 33 13.78 9.27 -4.49
CA MET A 33 14.50 8.82 -3.30
C MET A 33 14.31 9.74 -2.08
N THR A 34 14.17 11.04 -2.30
CA THR A 34 13.95 12.03 -1.22
C THR A 34 12.53 12.00 -0.65
N GLU A 35 11.56 11.55 -1.44
CA GLU A 35 10.14 11.45 -1.04
C GLU A 35 9.82 10.11 -0.34
N LEU A 36 10.57 9.06 -0.67
CA LEU A 36 10.31 7.70 -0.19
C LEU A 36 10.20 7.58 1.34
N PRO A 37 11.04 8.21 2.19
CA PRO A 37 10.90 8.09 3.64
C PRO A 37 9.53 8.59 4.15
N ALA A 38 9.09 9.76 3.70
CA ALA A 38 7.81 10.33 4.10
C ALA A 38 6.63 9.55 3.50
N LEU A 39 6.76 9.11 2.25
CA LEU A 39 5.74 8.32 1.56
C LEU A 39 5.53 6.97 2.26
N THR A 40 6.60 6.22 2.51
CA THR A 40 6.56 4.89 3.12
C THR A 40 6.04 4.94 4.55
N HIS A 41 6.37 5.98 5.33
CA HIS A 41 5.78 6.22 6.64
C HIS A 41 4.24 6.37 6.56
N ARG A 42 3.77 7.25 5.66
CA ARG A 42 2.33 7.48 5.45
C ARG A 42 1.62 6.22 4.97
N LEU A 43 2.23 5.48 4.04
CA LEU A 43 1.67 4.25 3.49
C LEU A 43 1.62 3.13 4.53
N ALA A 44 2.63 2.97 5.39
CA ALA A 44 2.62 1.97 6.44
C ALA A 44 1.40 2.11 7.36
N GLY A 45 1.02 3.34 7.72
CA GLY A 45 -0.20 3.61 8.49
C GLY A 45 -1.47 3.40 7.67
N LYS A 46 -1.54 3.97 6.47
CA LYS A 46 -2.73 3.92 5.62
C LYS A 46 -3.08 2.49 5.19
N LEU A 47 -2.10 1.70 4.77
CA LEU A 47 -2.31 0.34 4.29
C LEU A 47 -2.82 -0.58 5.40
N GLY A 48 -2.32 -0.43 6.64
CA GLY A 48 -2.85 -1.15 7.79
C GLY A 48 -4.34 -0.87 8.04
N VAL A 49 -4.77 0.40 7.96
CA VAL A 49 -6.19 0.78 8.16
C VAL A 49 -7.11 0.17 7.11
N PHE A 50 -6.63 -0.02 5.88
CA PHE A 50 -7.41 -0.59 4.77
C PHE A 50 -7.21 -2.10 4.59
N GLY A 51 -6.60 -2.79 5.57
CA GLY A 51 -6.46 -4.24 5.57
C GLY A 51 -5.46 -4.77 4.53
N TYR A 52 -4.42 -3.99 4.24
CA TYR A 52 -3.28 -4.37 3.39
C TYR A 52 -2.05 -4.61 4.26
N GLU A 53 -2.16 -5.52 5.24
CA GLU A 53 -1.17 -5.69 6.32
C GLU A 53 0.23 -6.00 5.79
N SER A 54 0.36 -6.97 4.88
CA SER A 54 1.64 -7.35 4.27
C SER A 54 2.33 -6.18 3.56
N ALA A 55 1.57 -5.41 2.78
CA ALA A 55 2.10 -4.24 2.09
C ALA A 55 2.45 -3.09 3.07
N GLY A 56 1.65 -2.92 4.12
CA GLY A 56 1.91 -1.96 5.19
C GLY A 56 3.17 -2.27 5.99
N ASP A 57 3.41 -3.54 6.31
CA ASP A 57 4.62 -4.00 6.99
C ASP A 57 5.85 -3.88 6.10
N ALA A 58 5.74 -4.20 4.80
CA ALA A 58 6.81 -3.99 3.84
C ALA A 58 7.16 -2.50 3.69
N ALA A 59 6.16 -1.61 3.64
CA ALA A 59 6.38 -0.17 3.64
C ALA A 59 7.04 0.32 4.94
N ARG A 60 6.66 -0.22 6.10
CA ARG A 60 7.31 0.09 7.38
C ARG A 60 8.76 -0.35 7.40
N ARG A 61 9.08 -1.54 6.89
CA ARG A 61 10.46 -2.03 6.79
C ARG A 61 11.29 -1.11 5.92
N LEU A 62 10.82 -0.83 4.69
CA LEU A 62 11.51 0.10 3.79
C LEU A 62 11.73 1.48 4.44
N MET A 63 10.76 2.02 5.17
CA MET A 63 10.93 3.26 5.92
C MET A 63 12.11 3.19 6.92
N LEU A 64 12.21 2.10 7.69
CA LEU A 64 13.29 1.89 8.66
C LEU A 64 14.64 1.71 7.96
N ASP A 65 14.67 0.90 6.89
CA ASP A 65 15.88 0.69 6.09
C ASP A 65 16.41 2.01 5.49
N LEU A 66 15.52 2.89 5.02
CA LEU A 66 15.88 4.22 4.53
C LEU A 66 16.44 5.12 5.65
N GLN A 67 15.93 5.00 6.88
CA GLN A 67 16.47 5.72 8.04
C GLN A 67 17.84 5.19 8.48
N ASP A 68 18.07 3.88 8.33
CA ASP A 68 19.31 3.20 8.69
C ASP A 68 20.40 3.28 7.59
N GLY A 69 20.10 3.92 6.45
CA GLY A 69 21.07 4.13 5.37
C GLY A 69 21.28 2.90 4.49
N VAL A 70 20.21 2.18 4.16
CA VAL A 70 20.24 1.09 3.18
C VAL A 70 20.90 1.51 1.87
N ASP A 71 21.58 0.57 1.23
CA ASP A 71 22.11 0.73 -0.12
C ASP A 71 20.98 1.11 -1.10
N GLU A 72 21.10 2.28 -1.72
CA GLU A 72 20.11 2.83 -2.65
C GLU A 72 19.82 1.87 -3.82
N SER A 73 20.78 1.03 -4.21
CA SER A 73 20.58 0.04 -5.28
C SER A 73 19.54 -1.04 -4.93
N GLN A 74 19.26 -1.25 -3.63
CA GLN A 74 18.26 -2.20 -3.14
C GLN A 74 16.85 -1.61 -3.07
N VAL A 75 16.74 -0.28 -3.03
CA VAL A 75 15.47 0.42 -2.83
C VAL A 75 14.47 0.15 -3.96
N PRO A 76 14.83 0.15 -5.25
CA PRO A 76 13.90 -0.21 -6.33
C PRO A 76 13.28 -1.60 -6.16
N GLY A 77 14.05 -2.59 -5.72
CA GLY A 77 13.55 -3.94 -5.46
C GLY A 77 12.52 -3.96 -4.33
N ARG A 78 12.82 -3.28 -3.21
CA ARG A 78 11.91 -3.17 -2.07
C ARG A 78 10.61 -2.42 -2.43
N VAL A 79 10.70 -1.38 -3.25
CA VAL A 79 9.52 -0.68 -3.79
C VAL A 79 8.70 -1.61 -4.68
N ALA A 80 9.36 -2.37 -5.56
CA ALA A 80 8.69 -3.34 -6.42
C ALA A 80 7.96 -4.44 -5.63
N ASP A 81 8.53 -4.91 -4.52
CA ASP A 81 7.90 -5.89 -3.63
C ASP A 81 6.61 -5.34 -3.02
N ILE A 82 6.61 -4.11 -2.52
CA ILE A 82 5.40 -3.46 -1.96
C ILE A 82 4.32 -3.33 -3.05
N VAL A 83 4.71 -2.90 -4.24
CA VAL A 83 3.80 -2.78 -5.38
C VAL A 83 3.23 -4.14 -5.79
N ALA A 84 4.04 -5.19 -5.79
CA ALA A 84 3.60 -6.54 -6.13
C ALA A 84 2.57 -7.08 -5.12
N LEU A 85 2.74 -6.78 -3.82
CA LEU A 85 1.77 -7.12 -2.79
C LEU A 85 0.43 -6.42 -3.04
N LEU A 86 0.45 -5.12 -3.31
CA LEU A 86 -0.77 -4.36 -3.63
C LEU A 86 -1.46 -4.86 -4.90
N ASP A 87 -0.70 -5.18 -5.94
CA ASP A 87 -1.23 -5.72 -7.20
C ASP A 87 -1.76 -7.16 -7.04
N ALA A 88 -1.24 -7.94 -6.08
CA ALA A 88 -1.76 -9.25 -5.75
C ALA A 88 -3.12 -9.14 -5.02
N ASP A 89 -3.19 -8.30 -3.98
CA ASP A 89 -4.45 -8.07 -3.25
C ASP A 89 -5.56 -7.51 -4.16
N LEU A 90 -5.21 -6.64 -5.12
CA LEU A 90 -6.17 -6.12 -6.11
C LEU A 90 -6.76 -7.22 -7.01
N ARG A 91 -5.97 -8.25 -7.34
CA ARG A 91 -6.42 -9.37 -8.18
C ARG A 91 -7.31 -10.36 -7.45
N GLU A 92 -7.26 -10.41 -6.12
CA GLU A 92 -8.15 -11.25 -5.32
C GLU A 92 -9.54 -10.62 -5.12
N VAL A 93 -9.63 -9.29 -5.27
CA VAL A 93 -10.85 -8.51 -5.04
C VAL A 93 -11.61 -8.19 -6.34
N SER A 94 -10.92 -8.22 -7.49
CA SER A 94 -11.50 -8.06 -8.84
C SER A 94 -12.09 -9.36 -9.40
#